data_AF-A0A5B1R3C9-F1
#
_entry.id   AF-A0A5B1R3C9-F1
#
_cell.length_a   1.000
_cell.length_b   1.000
_cell.length_c   1.000
_cell.angle_alpha   90.00
_cell.angle_beta   90.00
_cell.angle_gamma   90.00
#
_symmetry.space_group_name_H-M   'P 1'
#
loop_
_entity.id
_entity.type
_entity.pdbx_description
1 polymer ?
#
loop_
_entity_poly.entity_id
_entity_poly.type
_entity_poly.pdbx_seq_one_letter_code
_entity_poly.pdbx_strand_id
1 'polypeptide(L)'
;MRSILALEKDAVVQVLSSPRIHYNALAPTNHLPPEVLVHTISFLQVADRPSVIRHDSHPTDCDIGWIYATHVCHHWRIIVLDLSSLFRCVGLHQN
;
A
#
# COMPACT_ATOMS: atom_id res chain seq x y z
N MET A 1 -16.65 -19.21 22.80
CA MET A 1 -17.49 -18.19 22.14
C MET A 1 -16.66 -17.13 21.40
N ARG A 2 -15.74 -16.41 22.04
CA ARG A 2 -14.86 -15.43 21.35
C ARG A 2 -13.96 -16.04 20.25
N SER A 3 -13.51 -17.28 20.44
CA SER A 3 -12.69 -18.01 19.46
C SER A 3 -13.45 -18.42 18.18
N ILE A 4 -14.73 -18.77 18.32
CA ILE A 4 -15.60 -19.14 17.19
C ILE A 4 -15.89 -17.90 16.34
N LEU A 5 -16.21 -16.77 16.97
CA LEU A 5 -16.39 -15.49 16.27
C LEU A 5 -15.13 -15.03 15.53
N ALA A 6 -13.94 -15.27 16.09
CA ALA A 6 -12.68 -14.96 15.40
C ALA A 6 -12.49 -15.85 14.16
N LEU A 7 -12.75 -17.15 14.28
CA LEU A 7 -12.72 -18.09 13.15
C LEU A 7 -13.73 -17.73 12.06
N GLU A 8 -14.95 -17.37 12.42
CA GLU A 8 -15.98 -16.93 11.48
C GLU A 8 -15.55 -15.65 10.76
N LYS A 9 -14.98 -14.69 11.49
CA LYS A 9 -14.43 -13.47 10.90
C LYS A 9 -13.33 -13.78 9.89
N ASP A 10 -12.39 -14.65 10.25
CA ASP A 10 -11.26 -15.00 9.39
C ASP A 10 -11.71 -15.78 8.14
N ALA A 11 -12.70 -16.67 8.29
CA ALA A 11 -13.32 -17.38 7.16
C ALA A 11 -14.02 -16.40 6.20
N VAL A 12 -14.75 -15.41 6.71
CA VAL A 12 -15.39 -14.37 5.90
C VAL A 12 -14.34 -13.53 5.17
N VAL A 13 -13.25 -13.15 5.84
CA VAL A 13 -12.13 -12.41 5.22
C VAL A 13 -11.50 -13.24 4.09
N GLN A 14 -11.29 -14.55 4.28
CA GLN A 14 -10.77 -15.42 3.22
C GLN A 14 -11.71 -15.49 2.02
N VAL A 15 -13.01 -15.72 2.25
CA VAL A 15 -14.00 -15.78 1.16
C VAL A 15 -14.07 -14.47 0.39
N LEU A 16 -14.00 -13.32 1.08
CA LEU A 16 -14.07 -12.00 0.44
C LEU A 16 -12.75 -11.56 -0.22
N SER A 17 -11.61 -12.10 0.20
CA SER A 17 -10.31 -11.79 -0.41
C SER A 17 -10.07 -12.54 -1.72
N SER A 18 -10.62 -13.74 -1.89
CA SER A 18 -10.49 -14.52 -3.14
C SER A 18 -10.99 -13.78 -4.41
N PRO A 19 -12.19 -13.16 -4.42
CA PRO A 19 -12.64 -12.34 -5.55
C PRO A 19 -11.75 -11.12 -5.77
N ARG A 20 -11.30 -10.44 -4.71
CA ARG A 20 -10.40 -9.29 -4.81
C ARG A 20 -9.07 -9.65 -5.45
N ILE A 21 -8.52 -10.82 -5.09
CA ILE A 21 -7.29 -11.34 -5.69
C ILE A 21 -7.51 -11.62 -7.19
N HIS A 22 -8.62 -12.26 -7.57
CA HIS A 22 -8.93 -12.50 -8.98
C HIS A 22 -9.15 -11.21 -9.78
N TYR A 23 -9.93 -10.27 -9.27
CA TYR A 23 -10.16 -8.98 -9.93
C TYR A 23 -8.85 -8.19 -10.08
N ASN A 24 -8.04 -8.17 -9.03
CA ASN A 24 -6.73 -7.55 -9.10
C ASN A 24 -5.84 -8.27 -10.13
N ALA A 25 -5.83 -9.59 -10.19
CA ALA A 25 -5.04 -10.34 -11.17
C ALA A 25 -5.42 -10.02 -12.63
N LEU A 26 -6.68 -9.62 -12.88
CA LEU A 26 -7.16 -9.19 -14.20
C LEU A 26 -6.95 -7.70 -14.47
N ALA A 27 -6.52 -6.92 -13.48
CA ALA A 27 -6.27 -5.50 -13.67
C ALA A 27 -5.06 -5.30 -14.61
N PRO A 28 -5.17 -4.46 -15.65
CA PRO A 28 -4.06 -4.19 -16.58
C PRO A 28 -2.77 -3.75 -15.88
N THR A 29 -2.90 -3.05 -14.75
CA THR A 29 -1.81 -2.59 -13.89
C THR A 29 -1.01 -3.73 -13.25
N ASN A 30 -1.54 -4.94 -13.15
CA ASN A 30 -0.83 -6.12 -12.62
C ASN A 30 -0.15 -6.95 -13.71
N HIS A 31 -0.34 -6.60 -14.97
CA HIS A 31 0.40 -7.17 -16.11
C HIS A 31 1.55 -6.26 -16.55
N LEU A 32 1.75 -5.12 -15.89
CA LEU A 32 2.88 -4.25 -16.18
C LEU A 32 4.19 -4.93 -15.78
N PRO A 33 5.25 -4.81 -16.60
CA PRO A 33 6.58 -5.21 -16.20
C PRO A 33 6.99 -4.51 -14.89
N PRO A 34 7.74 -5.18 -14.00
CA PRO A 34 8.21 -4.58 -12.75
C PRO A 34 8.90 -3.23 -12.96
N GLU A 35 9.65 -3.05 -14.04
CA GLU A 35 10.36 -1.82 -14.36
C GLU A 35 9.41 -0.63 -14.57
N VAL A 36 8.29 -0.85 -15.24
CA VAL A 36 7.28 0.19 -15.50
C VAL A 36 6.57 0.58 -14.21
N LEU A 37 6.28 -0.41 -13.36
CA LEU A 37 5.65 -0.20 -12.07
C LEU A 37 6.57 0.61 -11.14
N VAL A 38 7.85 0.27 -11.11
CA VAL A 38 8.88 0.99 -10.35
C VAL A 38 9.02 2.43 -10.84
N HIS A 39 9.05 2.63 -12.16
CA HIS A 39 9.12 3.95 -12.74
C HIS A 39 7.89 4.79 -12.37
N THR A 40 6.70 4.21 -12.43
CA THR A 40 5.44 4.86 -12.00
C THR A 40 5.52 5.28 -10.53
N ILE A 41 5.99 4.38 -9.67
CA ILE A 41 6.14 4.65 -8.23
C ILE A 41 7.19 5.73 -7.95
N SER A 42 8.27 5.78 -8.73
CA SER A 42 9.27 6.84 -8.59
C SER A 42 8.69 8.24 -8.87
N PHE A 43 7.73 8.36 -9.78
CA PHE A 43 6.99 9.61 -9.98
C PHE A 43 6.09 9.94 -8.79
N LEU A 44 5.38 8.94 -8.26
CA LEU A 44 4.51 9.12 -7.08
C LEU A 44 5.31 9.53 -5.85
N GLN A 45 6.52 9.03 -5.66
CA GLN A 45 7.41 9.45 -4.56
C GLN A 45 7.73 10.95 -4.57
N VAL A 46 7.73 11.57 -5.75
CA VAL A 46 7.97 13.01 -5.89
C VAL A 46 6.67 13.80 -5.76
N ALA A 47 5.59 13.29 -6.36
CA ALA A 47 4.30 13.98 -6.41
C ALA A 47 3.49 13.91 -5.10
N ASP A 48 3.62 12.81 -4.34
CA ASP A 48 2.79 12.49 -3.19
C ASP A 48 3.64 11.98 -2.01
N ARG A 49 4.37 12.90 -1.38
CA ARG A 49 5.28 12.58 -0.28
C ARG A 49 4.51 12.36 1.03
N PRO A 50 4.94 11.38 1.86
CA PRO A 50 4.39 11.24 3.21
C PRO A 50 4.55 12.55 3.98
N SER A 51 3.51 12.97 4.68
CA SER A 51 3.50 14.22 5.43
C SER A 51 2.81 14.07 6.78
N VAL A 52 3.24 14.87 7.75
CA VAL A 52 2.61 14.92 9.07
C VAL A 52 1.56 16.01 9.03
N ILE A 53 0.30 15.63 9.16
CA ILE A 53 -0.83 16.55 9.26
C ILE A 53 -0.93 17.00 10.71
N ARG A 54 -0.54 18.26 10.97
CA ARG A 54 -0.73 18.89 12.28
C ARG A 54 -2.15 19.45 12.33
N HIS A 55 -2.98 18.87 13.20
CA HIS A 55 -4.24 19.49 13.60
C HIS A 55 -4.03 20.29 14.88
N ASP A 56 -4.54 21.54 14.91
CA ASP A 56 -4.38 22.45 16.06
C ASP A 56 -5.01 21.92 17.36
N SER A 57 -5.81 20.84 17.28
CA SER A 57 -6.62 20.35 18.40
C SER A 57 -6.65 18.82 18.58
N HIS A 58 -5.92 18.02 17.78
CA HIS A 58 -5.99 16.55 17.78
C HIS A 58 -4.63 15.87 17.57
N PRO A 59 -4.48 14.56 17.88
CA PRO A 59 -3.23 13.83 17.66
C PRO A 59 -2.78 13.98 16.20
N THR A 60 -1.47 14.09 16.01
CA THR A 60 -0.85 14.23 14.70
C THR A 60 -1.23 13.05 13.81
N ASP A 61 -2.03 13.33 12.77
CA ASP A 61 -2.35 12.35 11.74
C ASP A 61 -1.20 12.30 10.73
N CYS A 62 -0.88 11.10 10.25
CA CYS A 62 0.16 10.89 9.26
C CYS A 62 -0.47 10.54 7.92
N ASP A 63 -0.23 11.35 6.91
CA ASP A 63 -0.47 10.98 5.53
C ASP A 63 0.72 10.16 5.03
N ILE A 64 0.46 8.93 4.61
CA ILE A 64 1.49 8.03 4.10
C ILE A 64 1.74 8.22 2.59
N GLY A 65 0.99 9.11 1.92
CA GLY A 65 1.18 9.52 0.53
C GLY A 65 1.24 8.34 -0.45
N TRP A 66 2.28 8.32 -1.30
CA TRP A 66 2.47 7.31 -2.35
C TRP A 66 2.43 5.86 -1.84
N ILE A 67 2.66 5.63 -0.54
CA ILE A 67 2.57 4.30 0.08
C ILE A 67 1.15 3.72 -0.11
N TYR A 68 0.10 4.54 -0.17
CA TYR A 68 -1.26 4.08 -0.49
C TYR A 68 -1.34 3.33 -1.82
N ALA A 69 -0.57 3.73 -2.84
CA ALA A 69 -0.56 3.06 -4.13
C ALA A 69 -0.05 1.61 -4.03
N THR A 70 0.79 1.30 -3.02
CA THR A 70 1.28 -0.07 -2.76
C THR A 70 0.21 -0.97 -2.14
N HIS A 71 -0.87 -0.41 -1.60
CA HIS A 71 -1.95 -1.17 -0.97
C HIS A 71 -3.07 -1.61 -1.94
N VAL A 72 -3.03 -1.16 -3.20
CA VAL A 72 -4.05 -1.49 -4.21
C VAL A 72 -4.07 -2.99 -4.52
N CYS A 73 -2.91 -3.62 -4.63
CA CYS A 73 -2.80 -5.06 -4.82
C CYS A 73 -1.52 -5.65 -4.21
N HIS A 74 -1.53 -6.95 -3.98
CA HIS A 74 -0.41 -7.68 -3.42
C HIS A 74 0.85 -7.63 -4.30
N HIS A 75 0.68 -7.61 -5.63
CA HIS A 75 1.77 -7.60 -6.58
C HIS A 75 2.61 -6.32 -6.50
N TRP A 76 1.95 -5.15 -6.47
CA TRP A 76 2.60 -3.85 -6.33
C TRP A 76 3.35 -3.75 -5.00
N ARG A 77 2.74 -4.25 -3.92
CA ARG A 77 3.38 -4.31 -2.61
C ARG A 77 4.67 -5.14 -2.62
N ILE A 78 4.65 -6.34 -3.20
CA ILE A 78 5.85 -7.21 -3.25
C ILE A 78 6.98 -6.53 -4.01
N ILE A 79 6.71 -6.03 -5.23
CA ILE A 79 7.74 -5.42 -6.08
C ILE A 79 8.42 -4.26 -5.35
N VAL A 80 7.64 -3.41 -4.70
CA VAL A 80 8.16 -2.27 -3.96
C VAL A 80 8.99 -2.69 -2.75
N LEU A 81 8.53 -3.69 -1.99
CA LEU A 81 9.25 -4.20 -0.82
C LEU A 81 10.58 -4.86 -1.20
N ASP A 82 10.65 -5.55 -2.34
CA ASP A 82 11.89 -6.14 -2.85
C ASP A 82 12.89 -5.06 -3.33
N LEU A 83 12.41 -3.89 -3.71
CA LEU A 83 13.21 -2.76 -4.12
C LEU A 83 13.51 -1.83 -2.94
N SER A 84 14.38 -2.31 -2.05
CA SER A 84 14.92 -1.56 -0.90
C SER A 84 15.52 -0.19 -1.25
N SER A 85 15.81 0.09 -2.52
CA SER A 85 16.25 1.40 -3.02
C SER A 85 15.14 2.46 -3.05
N LEU A 86 13.87 2.06 -3.21
CA LEU A 86 12.73 2.98 -3.26
C LEU A 86 12.43 3.60 -1.89
N PHE A 87 12.61 2.85 -0.80
CA PHE A 87 12.42 3.36 0.57
C PHE A 87 13.58 4.24 1.05
N ARG A 88 14.72 4.23 0.36
CA ARG A 88 15.91 4.98 0.74
C ARG A 88 15.74 6.50 0.58
N CYS A 89 14.74 6.94 -0.20
CA CYS A 89 14.39 8.35 -0.39
C CYS A 89 13.23 8.83 0.52
N VAL A 90 12.73 7.98 1.43
CA VAL A 90 11.88 8.44 2.56
C VAL A 90 12.79 9.07 3.62
N GLY A 91 13.58 10.06 3.20
CA GLY A 91 14.38 10.88 4.08
C GLY A 91 13.43 11.82 4.80
N LEU A 92 13.27 11.60 6.10
CA LEU A 92 12.64 12.51 7.04
C LEU A 92 13.35 13.87 6.94
N HIS A 93 12.79 14.81 6.17
CA HIS A 93 13.18 16.20 6.26
C HIS A 93 12.55 16.76 7.56
N GLN A 94 13.26 16.58 8.67
CA GLN A 94 13.00 17.30 9.91
C GLN A 94 13.14 18.79 9.60
N ASN A 95 12.02 19.51 9.69
CA ASN A 95 11.98 20.96 9.88
C ASN A 95 11.46 21.22 11.30
#